data_AF-A0A1Y0FRS2-F1
#
_entry.id   AF-A0A1Y0FRS2-F1
#
_cell.length_a   1.000
_cell.length_b   1.000
_cell.length_c   1.000
_cell.angle_alpha   90.00
_cell.angle_beta   90.00
_cell.angle_gamma   90.00
#
_symmetry.space_group_name_H-M   'P 1'
#
loop_
_entity.id
_entity.type
_entity.pdbx_description
1 polymer ?
#
loop_
_entity_poly.entity_id
_entity_poly.type
_entity_poly.pdbx_seq_one_letter_code
_entity_poly.pdbx_strand_id
1 'polypeptide(L)' 'MNHEQKITNTDSDSQPRPAQHWGQIFLSVIAAAVGVQSDKNRERDFTHFSPWPYIFAGIIFMVLFVALIIGVVQLVLP' A
#
# COMPACT_ATOMS: atom_id res chain seq x y z
N MET A 1 18.36 -47.85 -0.58
CA MET A 1 17.17 -47.72 -1.44
C MET A 1 16.10 -46.98 -0.64
N ASN A 2 15.53 -45.93 -1.26
CA ASN A 2 14.43 -45.06 -0.83
C ASN A 2 14.72 -43.93 0.18
N HIS A 3 15.00 -42.74 -0.37
CA HIS A 3 14.35 -41.46 -0.02
C HIS A 3 14.24 -40.68 -1.34
N GLU A 4 13.12 -40.84 -2.04
CA GLU A 4 12.11 -39.78 -2.17
C GLU A 4 12.69 -38.42 -2.57
N GLN A 5 12.41 -38.06 -3.83
CA GLN A 5 12.04 -36.70 -4.23
C GLN A 5 12.98 -35.56 -3.82
N LYS A 6 14.00 -35.30 -4.63
CA LYS A 6 14.40 -33.92 -4.88
C LYS A 6 13.72 -33.40 -6.15
N ILE A 7 12.40 -33.34 -6.09
CA ILE A 7 11.62 -32.49 -6.98
C ILE A 7 11.83 -31.06 -6.49
N THR A 8 12.68 -30.29 -7.14
CA THR A 8 12.56 -28.81 -7.15
C THR A 8 13.03 -28.29 -8.51
N ASN A 9 12.31 -28.68 -9.56
CA ASN A 9 12.22 -27.85 -10.76
C ASN A 9 11.33 -26.66 -10.40
N THR A 10 11.89 -25.46 -10.28
CA THR A 10 11.13 -24.22 -10.33
C THR A 10 12.01 -23.15 -10.97
N ASP A 11 12.38 -23.37 -12.22
CA ASP A 11 12.58 -22.29 -13.17
C ASP A 11 11.19 -21.80 -13.57
N SER A 12 10.80 -20.63 -13.09
CA SER A 12 9.55 -19.97 -13.47
C SER A 12 9.74 -18.46 -13.45
N ASP A 13 10.75 -18.00 -14.19
CA ASP A 13 11.02 -16.58 -14.41
C ASP A 13 10.57 -16.15 -15.81
N SER A 14 9.30 -16.39 -16.09
CA SER A 14 8.57 -15.79 -17.21
C SER A 14 7.07 -15.83 -16.89
N GLN A 15 6.66 -15.03 -15.90
CA GLN A 15 5.25 -14.74 -15.69
C GLN A 15 4.73 -13.96 -16.92
N PRO A 16 3.78 -14.51 -17.70
CA PRO A 16 3.12 -13.75 -18.73
C PRO A 16 2.37 -12.61 -18.03
N ARG A 17 2.59 -11.36 -18.44
CA ARG A 17 1.81 -10.22 -17.90
C ARG A 17 0.34 -10.58 -18.09
N PRO A 18 -0.42 -10.90 -17.02
CA PRO A 18 -1.83 -11.22 -17.20
C PRO A 18 -2.45 -9.98 -17.83
N ALA A 19 -3.20 -10.15 -18.91
CA ALA A 19 -3.95 -9.08 -19.55
C ALA A 19 -4.67 -8.32 -18.43
N GLN A 20 -4.26 -7.08 -18.20
CA GLN A 20 -4.48 -6.41 -16.94
C GLN A 20 -5.98 -6.28 -16.69
N HIS A 21 -6.51 -7.15 -15.84
CA HIS A 21 -7.92 -7.14 -15.50
C HIS A 21 -8.19 -5.82 -14.78
N TRP A 22 -9.21 -5.07 -15.21
CA TRP A 22 -9.60 -3.79 -14.61
C TRP A 22 -9.74 -3.84 -13.09
N GLY A 23 -10.01 -5.01 -12.52
CA GLY A 23 -10.00 -5.26 -11.08
C GLY A 23 -8.64 -5.04 -10.39
N GLN A 24 -7.50 -5.38 -11.00
CA GLN A 24 -6.17 -5.11 -10.42
C GLN A 24 -5.85 -3.62 -10.38
N ILE A 25 -6.36 -2.87 -11.36
CA ILE A 25 -6.21 -1.43 -11.44
C ILE A 25 -6.99 -0.77 -10.28
N PHE A 26 -8.22 -1.20 -10.04
CA PHE A 26 -9.01 -0.73 -8.90
C PHE A 26 -8.36 -1.08 -7.56
N LEU A 27 -7.85 -2.31 -7.43
CA LEU A 27 -7.12 -2.74 -6.22
C LEU A 27 -5.86 -1.89 -5.97
N SER A 28 -5.14 -1.54 -7.04
CA SER A 28 -3.95 -0.68 -6.97
C SER A 28 -4.29 0.75 -6.55
N VAL A 29 -5.40 1.30 -7.04
CA VAL A 29 -5.86 2.66 -6.66
C VAL A 29 -6.24 2.72 -5.18
N ILE A 30 -6.83 1.66 -4.65
CA ILE A 30 -7.15 1.56 -3.22
C ILE A 30 -5.87 1.37 -2.38
N ALA A 31 -4.93 0.52 -2.80
CA ALA A 31 -3.65 0.36 -2.09
C ALA A 31 -2.83 1.67 -2.08
N ALA A 32 -2.92 2.46 -3.14
CA ALA A 32 -2.30 3.78 -3.24
C ALA A 32 -2.97 4.82 -2.32
N ALA A 33 -4.30 4.78 -2.15
CA ALA A 33 -5.01 5.68 -1.23
C ALA A 33 -4.73 5.37 0.25
N VAL A 34 -4.36 4.12 0.54
CA VAL A 34 -4.04 3.63 1.90
C VAL A 34 -2.58 3.92 2.30
N GLY A 35 -1.73 4.40 1.38
CA GLY A 35 -0.34 4.73 1.70
C GLY A 35 0.58 3.51 1.70
N VAL A 36 0.43 2.61 0.71
CA VAL A 36 1.29 1.42 0.57
C VAL A 36 2.73 1.84 0.22
N GLN A 37 3.48 2.22 1.25
CA GLN A 37 4.90 2.42 1.11
C GLN A 37 5.54 1.06 0.87
N SER A 38 6.13 0.93 -0.32
CA SER A 38 7.02 -0.18 -0.67
C SER A 38 8.04 -0.42 0.45
N ASP A 39 8.35 -1.69 0.72
CA ASP A 39 9.28 -2.09 1.79
C ASP A 39 10.64 -1.38 1.74
N LYS A 40 11.07 -0.93 0.56
CA LYS A 40 12.26 -0.10 0.37
C LYS A 40 12.15 1.29 1.03
N ASN A 41 10.97 1.89 1.01
CA ASN A 41 10.73 3.17 1.67
C ASN A 41 10.62 2.98 3.18
N ARG A 42 10.04 1.86 3.60
CA ARG A 42 10.04 1.38 4.98
C ARG A 42 11.47 1.25 5.51
N GLU A 43 12.32 0.49 4.84
CA GLU A 43 13.70 0.24 5.30
C GLU A 43 14.49 1.54 5.47
N ARG A 44 14.36 2.51 4.55
CA ARG A 44 14.99 3.83 4.67
C ARG A 44 14.45 4.67 5.82
N ASP A 45 13.13 4.65 6.00
CA ASP A 45 12.43 5.46 6.99
C ASP A 45 12.56 4.87 8.42
N PHE A 46 12.79 3.56 8.52
CA PHE A 46 13.05 2.84 9.78
C PHE A 46 14.55 2.66 10.09
N THR A 47 15.46 2.96 9.14
CA THR A 47 16.91 3.02 9.41
C THR A 47 17.30 4.33 10.09
N HIS A 48 16.56 5.43 9.87
CA HIS A 48 16.77 6.72 10.52
C HIS A 48 15.82 6.96 11.71
N PHE A 49 16.22 6.43 12.87
CA PHE A 49 15.97 6.80 14.27
C PHE A 49 14.65 7.37 14.83
N SER A 50 13.57 7.68 14.09
CA SER A 50 12.37 8.18 14.77
C SER A 50 11.06 8.07 13.97
N PRO A 51 10.03 7.37 14.48
CA PRO A 51 8.70 7.31 13.86
C PRO A 51 7.87 8.59 14.05
N TRP A 52 8.33 9.54 14.85
CA TRP A 52 7.58 10.75 15.21
C TRP A 52 7.11 11.60 14.01
N PRO A 53 7.90 11.84 12.96
CA PRO A 53 7.46 12.63 11.81
C PRO A 53 6.24 12.03 11.10
N TYR A 54 6.13 10.71 11.03
CA TYR A 54 5.00 10.02 10.41
C TYR A 54 3.73 10.14 11.26
N ILE A 55 3.88 10.12 12.59
CA ILE A 55 2.76 10.31 13.53
C ILE A 55 2.20 11.73 13.40
N PHE A 56 3.07 12.75 13.41
CA PHE A 56 2.63 14.13 13.23
C PHE A 56 1.98 14.35 11.86
N ALA A 57 2.57 13.80 10.79
CA ALA A 57 1.98 13.84 9.45
C ALA A 57 0.59 13.21 9.43
N GLY A 58 0.41 12.05 10.06
CA GLY A 58 -0.88 11.37 10.17
C GLY A 58 -1.93 12.18 10.94
N ILE A 59 -1.54 12.82 12.05
CA ILE A 59 -2.45 13.66 12.84
C ILE A 59 -2.91 14.88 12.04
N ILE A 60 -1.97 15.57 11.37
CA ILE A 60 -2.29 16.74 10.54
C ILE A 60 -3.23 16.33 9.40
N PHE A 61 -2.92 15.22 8.73
CA PHE A 61 -3.78 14.67 7.67
C PHE A 61 -5.19 14.36 8.18
N MET A 62 -5.31 13.76 9.36
CA MET A 62 -6.61 13.41 9.94
C MET A 62 -7.45 14.65 10.27
N VAL A 63 -6.86 15.68 10.85
CA VAL A 63 -7.57 16.93 11.15
C VAL A 63 -8.08 17.58 9.86
N LEU A 64 -7.23 17.66 8.84
CA LEU A 64 -7.61 18.20 7.53
C LEU A 64 -8.72 17.39 6.86
N PHE A 65 -8.67 16.06 6.96
CA PHE A 65 -9.70 15.18 6.40
C PHE A 65 -11.07 15.39 7.07
N VAL A 66 -11.11 15.55 8.39
CA VAL A 66 -12.35 15.84 9.13
C VAL A 66 -12.90 17.22 8.75
N ALA A 67 -12.05 18.23 8.69
CA ALA A 67 -12.45 19.57 8.28
C ALA A 67 -13.04 19.59 6.86
N LEU A 68 -12.44 18.82 5.94
CA LEU A 68 -12.94 18.64 4.58
C LEU A 68 -14.36 18.06 4.58
N ILE A 69 -14.60 16.99 5.34
CA ILE A 69 -15.93 16.37 5.44
C ILE A 69 -16.96 17.37 5.98
N ILE A 70 -16.61 18.09 7.06
CA ILE A 70 -17.51 19.10 7.65
C ILE A 70 -17.85 20.18 6.62
N GLY A 71 -16.86 20.68 5.88
CA GLY A 71 -17.07 21.67 4.83
C GLY A 71 -17.99 21.17 3.72
N VAL A 72 -17.84 19.91 3.29
CA VAL A 72 -18.72 19.28 2.30
C VAL A 72 -20.15 19.17 2.85
N VAL A 73 -20.30 18.74 4.11
CA VAL A 73 -21.62 18.60 4.74
C VAL A 73 -22.32 19.96 4.83
N GLN A 74 -21.62 21.00 5.26
CA GLN A 74 -22.18 22.35 5.32
C GLN A 74 -22.53 22.91 3.94
N LEU A 75 -21.76 22.58 2.91
CA LEU A 75 -22.04 23.00 1.54
C LEU A 75 -23.30 22.30 0.98
N VAL A 76 -23.54 21.04 1.38
CA VAL A 76 -24.64 20.22 0.85
C VAL A 76 -25.94 20.36 1.66
N LEU A 77 -25.86 20.69 2.95
CA LEU A 77 -27.02 20.98 3.81
C LEU A 77 -27.12 22.49 4.08
N PRO A 78 -27.53 23.31 3.10
CA PRO A 78 -27.80 24.73 3.33
C PRO A 78 -28.94 24.92 4.34
#